data_AF-A0A7S2KDD2-F1
#
_entry.id   AF-A0A7S2KDD2-F1
#
_cell.length_a   1.000
_cell.length_b   1.000
_cell.length_c   1.000
_cell.angle_alpha   90.00
_cell.angle_beta   90.00
_cell.angle_gamma   90.00
#
_symmetry.space_group_name_H-M   'P 1'
#
loop_
_entity.id
_entity.type
_entity.pdbx_description
1 polymer ?
#
loop_
_entity_poly.entity_id
_entity_poly.type
_entity_poly.pdbx_seq_one_letter_code
_entity_poly.pdbx_strand_id
1 'polypeptide(L)'
;ADFPELIPQGEPIRIKDTAERGISLAQLQQLVSFVLRRCDSEGIINGATCARSGNPLSVHTLNLYQLVAWMVVPATAAHRCSYVELVAQSALAQLPVWFVSHYWGEPITHFVACLQRLVRARQCE
;
A
#
# COMPACT_ATOMS: atom_id res chain seq x y z
N ALA A 1 7.77 -14.20 0.88
CA ALA A 1 7.17 -14.09 2.21
C ALA A 1 5.68 -13.97 2.00
N ASP A 2 4.89 -14.82 2.65
CA ASP A 2 3.44 -14.67 2.68
C ASP A 2 3.11 -13.65 3.77
N PHE A 3 2.23 -12.70 3.47
CA PHE A 3 1.80 -11.65 4.42
C PHE A 3 0.35 -11.89 4.82
N PRO A 4 0.02 -13.02 5.49
CA PRO A 4 -1.36 -13.37 5.82
C PRO A 4 -2.03 -12.29 6.69
N GLU A 5 -1.25 -11.59 7.51
CA GLU A 5 -1.69 -10.46 8.31
C GLU A 5 -2.11 -9.20 7.52
N LEU A 6 -1.88 -9.14 6.20
CA LEU A 6 -2.45 -8.10 5.31
C LEU A 6 -3.83 -8.47 4.77
N ILE A 7 -4.23 -9.74 4.89
CA ILE A 7 -5.46 -10.27 4.31
C ILE A 7 -6.57 -10.14 5.37
N PRO A 8 -7.63 -9.35 5.12
CA PRO A 8 -8.83 -9.38 5.97
C PRO A 8 -9.38 -10.80 6.01
N GLN A 9 -9.92 -11.23 7.14
CA GLN A 9 -10.51 -12.57 7.25
C GLN A 9 -11.70 -12.71 6.29
N GLY A 10 -11.50 -13.38 5.15
CA GLY A 10 -12.53 -13.57 4.12
C GLY A 10 -11.96 -13.70 2.71
N GLU A 11 -12.84 -13.93 1.73
CA GLU A 11 -12.48 -13.88 0.31
C GLU A 11 -12.36 -12.40 -0.15
N PRO A 12 -11.40 -12.08 -1.04
CA PRO A 12 -11.27 -10.74 -1.60
C PRO A 12 -12.50 -10.30 -2.39
N ILE A 13 -12.78 -9.00 -2.32
CA ILE A 13 -13.89 -8.39 -3.05
C ILE A 13 -13.47 -8.17 -4.50
N ARG A 14 -14.23 -8.72 -5.44
CA ARG A 14 -13.95 -8.55 -6.88
C ARG A 14 -14.51 -7.22 -7.38
N ILE A 15 -13.62 -6.37 -7.91
CA ILE A 15 -13.99 -5.10 -8.52
C ILE A 15 -13.61 -5.18 -10.00
N LYS A 16 -14.64 -5.27 -10.85
CA LYS A 16 -14.47 -5.58 -12.28
C LYS A 16 -13.69 -4.48 -13.00
N ASP A 17 -14.12 -3.23 -12.86
CA ASP A 17 -13.44 -2.10 -13.47
C ASP A 17 -12.21 -1.71 -12.64
N THR A 18 -11.06 -1.62 -13.31
CA THR A 18 -9.82 -1.20 -12.63
C THR A 18 -9.90 0.27 -12.20
N ALA A 19 -10.68 1.10 -12.91
CA ALA A 19 -10.91 2.49 -12.53
C ALA A 19 -11.68 2.61 -11.20
N GLU A 20 -12.45 1.60 -10.81
CA GLU A 20 -13.21 1.57 -9.55
C GLU A 20 -12.40 1.06 -8.35
N ARG A 21 -11.14 0.66 -8.56
CA ARG A 21 -10.23 0.18 -7.49
C ARG A 21 -9.52 1.34 -6.80
N GLY A 22 -10.28 2.33 -6.34
CA GLY A 22 -9.73 3.43 -5.56
C GLY A 22 -9.17 2.92 -4.23
N ILE A 23 -8.10 3.53 -3.72
CA ILE A 23 -7.52 3.19 -2.41
C ILE A 23 -7.78 4.34 -1.43
N SER A 24 -8.29 4.01 -0.24
CA SER A 24 -8.51 5.02 0.79
C SER A 24 -7.20 5.43 1.48
N LEU A 25 -7.17 6.64 2.02
CA LEU A 25 -6.05 7.09 2.85
C LEU A 25 -5.81 6.17 4.05
N ALA A 26 -6.88 5.66 4.66
CA ALA A 26 -6.78 4.71 5.77
C ALA A 26 -6.09 3.40 5.37
N GLN A 27 -6.42 2.85 4.20
CA GLN A 27 -5.78 1.64 3.66
C GLN A 27 -4.28 1.88 3.37
N LEU A 28 -3.92 3.05 2.84
CA LEU A 28 -2.51 3.43 2.66
C LEU A 28 -1.77 3.59 4.00
N GLN A 29 -2.40 4.21 5.01
CA GLN A 29 -1.81 4.34 6.34
C GLN A 29 -1.62 2.98 7.02
N GLN A 30 -2.57 2.06 6.85
CA GLN A 30 -2.44 0.68 7.34
C GLN A 30 -1.25 -0.02 6.68
N LEU A 31 -1.08 0.14 5.37
CA LEU A 31 0.06 -0.36 4.60
C LEU A 31 1.39 0.18 5.14
N VAL A 32 1.50 1.50 5.37
CA VAL A 32 2.70 2.11 5.96
C VAL A 32 2.93 1.62 7.40
N SER A 33 1.87 1.53 8.20
CA SER A 33 1.98 1.05 9.59
C SER A 33 2.47 -0.40 9.65
N PHE A 34 2.09 -1.21 8.66
CA PHE A 34 2.56 -2.57 8.52
C PHE A 34 4.07 -2.67 8.28
N VAL A 35 4.59 -1.80 7.42
CA VAL A 35 6.03 -1.68 7.15
C VAL A 35 6.75 -1.23 8.41
N LEU A 36 6.24 -0.18 9.07
CA LEU A 36 6.85 0.39 10.28
C LEU A 36 6.96 -0.63 11.42
N ARG A 37 5.95 -1.49 11.61
CA ARG A 37 6.00 -2.56 12.63
C ARG A 37 7.09 -3.62 12.38
N ARG A 38 7.67 -3.67 11.18
CA ARG A 38 8.77 -4.57 10.81
C ARG A 38 10.12 -3.89 10.81
N CYS A 39 10.17 -2.59 11.08
CA CYS A 39 11.42 -1.86 11.12
C CYS A 39 12.15 -2.11 12.44
N ASP A 40 13.47 -2.20 12.38
CA ASP A 40 14.33 -2.07 13.56
C ASP A 40 14.52 -0.58 13.95
N SER A 41 15.40 -0.32 14.92
CA SER A 41 15.69 1.04 15.40
C SER A 41 16.32 1.95 14.33
N GLU A 42 16.96 1.38 13.32
CA GLU A 42 17.62 2.10 12.22
C GLU A 42 16.69 2.26 11.00
N GLY A 43 15.44 1.78 11.10
CA GLY A 43 14.47 1.84 10.01
C GLY A 43 14.71 0.80 8.92
N ILE A 44 15.53 -0.23 9.17
CA ILE A 44 15.69 -1.37 8.25
C ILE A 44 14.52 -2.32 8.42
N ILE A 45 13.91 -2.70 7.31
CA ILE A 45 12.70 -3.52 7.29
C ILE A 45 13.12 -5.01 7.35
N ASN A 46 12.82 -5.65 8.47
CA ASN A 46 13.14 -7.05 8.71
C ASN A 46 12.53 -7.96 7.64
N GLY A 47 13.36 -8.77 6.97
CA GLY A 47 12.92 -9.70 5.93
C GLY A 47 12.58 -9.04 4.59
N ALA A 48 12.97 -7.78 4.37
CA ALA A 48 12.77 -7.06 3.12
C ALA A 48 14.10 -6.75 2.44
N THR A 49 14.28 -7.28 1.24
CA THR A 49 15.43 -6.99 0.38
C THR A 49 14.98 -6.51 -0.99
N CYS A 50 15.78 -5.64 -1.58
CA CYS A 50 15.55 -5.18 -2.95
C CYS A 50 15.80 -6.35 -3.91
N ALA A 51 14.80 -6.72 -4.71
CA ALA A 51 14.93 -7.82 -5.67
C ALA A 51 16.06 -7.62 -6.70
N ARG A 52 16.44 -6.36 -6.99
CA ARG A 52 17.51 -6.03 -7.96
C ARG A 52 18.91 -6.08 -7.34
N SER A 53 19.08 -5.51 -6.15
CA SER A 53 20.42 -5.33 -5.56
C SER A 53 20.73 -6.31 -4.42
N GLY A 54 19.73 -7.02 -3.90
CA GLY A 54 19.86 -7.86 -2.70
C GLY A 54 20.00 -7.09 -1.39
N ASN A 55 20.16 -5.76 -1.45
CA ASN A 55 20.33 -4.93 -0.25
C ASN A 55 19.06 -4.88 0.61
N PRO A 56 19.19 -4.76 1.94
CA PRO A 56 18.07 -4.50 2.82
C PRO A 56 17.28 -3.26 2.41
N LEU A 57 15.96 -3.31 2.54
CA LEU A 57 15.09 -2.15 2.34
C LEU A 57 14.99 -1.34 3.64
N SER A 58 15.03 -0.02 3.51
CA SER A 58 14.80 0.92 4.62
C SER A 58 13.49 1.66 4.41
N VAL A 59 12.74 1.89 5.49
CA VAL A 59 11.50 2.68 5.45
C VAL A 59 11.71 4.13 5.00
N HIS A 60 12.93 4.66 5.18
CA HIS A 60 13.28 6.02 4.76
C HIS A 60 13.40 6.16 3.23
N THR A 61 13.66 5.07 2.53
CA THR A 61 13.85 5.06 1.06
C THR A 61 12.88 4.15 0.33
N LEU A 62 12.03 3.41 1.06
CA LEU A 62 11.09 2.45 0.48
C LEU A 62 10.09 3.18 -0.40
N ASN A 63 10.15 2.91 -1.70
CA ASN A 63 9.24 3.47 -2.68
C ASN A 63 8.19 2.45 -3.14
N LEU A 64 7.23 2.88 -3.97
CA LEU A 64 6.12 2.02 -4.40
C LEU A 64 6.57 0.83 -5.24
N TYR A 65 7.61 0.96 -6.07
CA TYR A 65 8.13 -0.16 -6.85
C TYR A 65 8.64 -1.29 -5.95
N GLN A 66 9.41 -0.92 -4.92
CA GLN A 66 9.97 -1.87 -3.95
C GLN A 66 8.88 -2.48 -3.08
N LEU A 67 7.95 -1.65 -2.56
CA LEU A 67 6.83 -2.11 -1.74
C LEU A 67 5.95 -3.10 -2.50
N VAL A 68 5.67 -2.82 -3.78
CA VAL A 68 4.84 -3.71 -4.61
C VAL A 68 5.53 -5.04 -4.84
N ALA A 69 6.81 -5.02 -5.23
CA ALA A 69 7.57 -6.24 -5.50
C ALA A 69 7.78 -7.11 -4.25
N TRP A 70 8.11 -6.48 -3.12
CA TRP A 70 8.40 -7.19 -1.88
C TRP A 70 7.14 -7.70 -1.18
N MET A 71 6.05 -6.93 -1.21
CA MET A 71 4.91 -7.16 -0.31
C MET A 71 3.57 -7.32 -1.01
N VAL A 72 3.21 -6.40 -1.90
CA VAL A 72 1.87 -6.43 -2.52
C VAL A 72 1.70 -7.64 -3.44
N VAL A 73 2.68 -7.89 -4.32
CA VAL A 73 2.61 -9.01 -5.27
C VAL A 73 2.53 -10.35 -4.53
N PRO A 74 3.38 -10.66 -3.53
CA PRO A 74 3.22 -11.88 -2.76
C PRO A 74 1.87 -11.98 -2.04
N ALA A 75 1.41 -10.89 -1.40
CA ALA A 75 0.15 -10.90 -0.66
C ALA A 75 -1.09 -11.16 -1.54
N THR A 76 -1.08 -10.70 -2.79
CA THR A 76 -2.23 -10.86 -3.69
C THR A 76 -2.12 -12.07 -4.63
N ALA A 77 -0.95 -12.73 -4.68
CA ALA A 77 -0.70 -13.84 -5.61
C ALA A 77 -1.69 -15.00 -5.45
N ALA A 78 -1.97 -15.40 -4.21
CA ALA A 78 -2.87 -16.52 -3.90
C ALA A 78 -4.30 -16.31 -4.44
N HIS A 79 -4.77 -15.06 -4.44
CA HIS A 79 -6.13 -14.71 -4.85
C HIS A 79 -6.22 -14.14 -6.27
N ARG A 80 -5.08 -13.86 -6.92
CA ARG A 80 -4.98 -13.29 -8.27
C ARG A 80 -5.82 -12.00 -8.40
N CYS A 81 -5.65 -11.11 -7.44
CA CYS A 81 -6.37 -9.83 -7.34
C CYS A 81 -5.43 -8.65 -7.14
N SER A 82 -5.97 -7.43 -7.15
CA SER A 82 -5.26 -6.23 -6.70
C SER A 82 -5.20 -6.14 -5.17
N TYR A 83 -4.33 -5.28 -4.63
CA TYR A 83 -4.29 -5.02 -3.19
C TYR A 83 -5.61 -4.42 -2.69
N VAL A 84 -6.22 -3.53 -3.47
CA VAL A 84 -7.49 -2.89 -3.11
C VAL A 84 -8.59 -3.95 -2.96
N GLU A 85 -8.69 -4.88 -3.91
CA GLU A 85 -9.64 -6.00 -3.82
C GLU A 85 -9.37 -6.90 -2.61
N LEU A 86 -8.09 -7.09 -2.25
CA LEU A 86 -7.68 -7.86 -1.08
C LEU A 86 -8.14 -7.20 0.22
N VAL A 87 -8.05 -5.87 0.35
CA VAL A 87 -8.34 -5.15 1.61
C VAL A 87 -9.68 -4.43 1.65
N ALA A 88 -10.48 -4.52 0.60
CA ALA A 88 -11.79 -3.88 0.53
C ALA A 88 -12.81 -4.54 1.47
N GLN A 89 -13.63 -3.73 2.13
CA GLN A 89 -14.78 -4.20 2.91
C GLN A 89 -16.07 -4.22 2.09
N SER A 90 -16.17 -3.36 1.08
CA SER A 90 -17.21 -3.39 0.05
C SER A 90 -16.68 -2.77 -1.25
N ALA A 91 -17.23 -3.17 -2.40
CA ALA A 91 -16.87 -2.56 -3.68
C ALA A 91 -17.26 -1.07 -3.74
N LEU A 92 -18.43 -0.72 -3.18
CA LEU A 92 -18.92 0.66 -3.15
C LEU A 92 -17.98 1.60 -2.37
N ALA A 93 -17.33 1.12 -1.31
CA ALA A 93 -16.38 1.91 -0.54
C ALA A 93 -15.08 2.24 -1.30
N GLN A 94 -14.82 1.57 -2.43
CA GLN A 94 -13.62 1.81 -3.24
C GLN A 94 -13.85 2.73 -4.44
N LEU A 95 -15.09 3.14 -4.72
CA LEU A 95 -15.39 4.06 -5.82
C LEU A 95 -14.62 5.38 -5.62
N PRO A 96 -13.71 5.74 -6.55
CA PRO A 96 -12.89 6.94 -6.37
C PRO A 96 -13.71 8.21 -6.64
N VAL A 97 -13.46 9.24 -5.84
CA VAL A 97 -14.05 10.58 -5.99
C VAL A 97 -13.09 11.58 -6.66
N TRP A 98 -11.80 11.27 -6.68
CA TRP A 98 -10.75 12.05 -7.31
C TRP A 98 -9.55 11.15 -7.61
N PHE A 99 -8.64 11.64 -8.45
CA PHE A 99 -7.41 10.96 -8.84
C PHE A 99 -6.19 11.82 -8.49
N VAL A 100 -5.10 11.17 -8.06
CA VAL A 100 -3.80 11.83 -7.81
C VAL A 100 -2.73 11.15 -8.66
N SER A 101 -2.07 11.96 -9.49
CA SER A 101 -0.85 11.56 -10.19
C SER A 101 0.37 11.88 -9.33
N HIS A 102 1.27 10.92 -9.15
CA HIS A 102 2.51 11.10 -8.38
C HIS A 102 3.63 10.18 -8.89
N TYR A 103 4.85 10.46 -8.49
CA TYR A 103 6.03 9.70 -8.91
C TYR A 103 6.31 8.53 -7.95
N TRP A 104 6.31 7.31 -8.47
CA TRP A 104 6.45 6.07 -7.68
C TRP A 104 7.82 5.87 -7.02
N GLY A 105 8.84 6.65 -7.39
CA GLY A 105 10.17 6.53 -6.82
C GLY A 105 10.38 7.34 -5.53
N GLU A 106 9.40 8.14 -5.11
CA GLU A 106 9.45 8.82 -3.82
C GLU A 106 9.20 7.84 -2.65
N PRO A 107 9.74 8.10 -1.45
CA PRO A 107 9.43 7.29 -0.28
C PRO A 107 7.93 7.25 0.02
N ILE A 108 7.39 6.06 0.29
CA ILE A 108 5.95 5.86 0.55
C ILE A 108 5.45 6.70 1.73
N THR A 109 6.30 6.91 2.73
CA THR A 109 6.00 7.75 3.90
C THR A 109 5.77 9.20 3.52
N HIS A 110 6.56 9.74 2.57
CA HIS A 110 6.40 11.10 2.06
C HIS A 110 5.11 11.22 1.25
N PHE A 111 4.88 10.28 0.33
CA PHE A 111 3.65 10.23 -0.46
C PHE A 111 2.39 10.23 0.43
N VAL A 112 2.35 9.37 1.45
CA VAL A 112 1.19 9.29 2.36
C VAL A 112 1.04 10.58 3.19
N ALA A 113 2.13 11.20 3.63
CA ALA A 113 2.08 12.49 4.31
C ALA A 113 1.51 13.61 3.40
N CYS A 114 1.91 13.64 2.13
CA CYS A 114 1.35 14.56 1.13
C CYS A 114 -0.16 14.35 0.94
N LEU A 115 -0.61 13.09 0.82
CA LEU A 115 -2.04 12.78 0.72
C LEU A 115 -2.83 13.18 1.96
N GLN A 116 -2.28 12.98 3.17
CA GLN A 116 -2.92 13.45 4.40
C GLN A 116 -3.16 14.96 4.36
N ARG A 117 -2.20 15.74 3.86
CA ARG A 117 -2.34 17.19 3.74
C ARG A 117 -3.38 17.57 2.69
N LEU A 118 -3.41 16.87 1.55
CA LEU A 118 -4.41 17.06 0.49
C LEU A 118 -5.83 16.80 1.02
N VAL A 119 -6.05 15.68 1.70
CA VAL A 119 -7.37 15.34 2.26
C VAL A 119 -7.84 16.41 3.24
N ARG A 120 -6.96 16.91 4.11
CA ARG A 120 -7.30 18.03 5.02
C ARG A 120 -7.68 19.30 4.28
N ALA A 121 -6.96 19.65 3.22
CA ALA A 121 -7.27 20.86 2.45
C ALA A 121 -8.65 20.76 1.77
N ARG A 122 -9.01 19.58 1.27
CA ARG A 122 -10.30 19.31 0.61
C ARG A 122 -11.49 19.23 1.57
N GLN A 123 -11.26 19.10 2.88
CA GLN A 123 -12.31 19.17 3.89
C GLN A 123 -12.65 20.62 4.30
N CYS A 124 -11.82 21.58 3.89
CA CYS A 124 -12.04 23.00 4.14
C CYS A 124 -12.72 23.72 2.95
N GLU A 125 -12.99 23.01 1.85
CA GLU A 125 -13.76 23.46 0.69
C GLU A 125 -15.23 23.02 0.83
#